data_AF-A0A2S2FG70-F1
#
_entry.id   AF-A0A2S2FG70-F1
#
_cell.length_a   1.000
_cell.length_b   1.000
_cell.length_c   1.000
_cell.angle_alpha   90.00
_cell.angle_beta   90.00
_cell.angle_gamma   90.00
#
_symmetry.space_group_name_H-M   'P 1'
#
loop_
_entity.id
_entity.type
_entity.pdbx_description
1 polymer ?
#
loop_
_entity_poly.entity_id
_entity_poly.type
_entity_poly.pdbx_seq_one_letter_code
_entity_poly.pdbx_strand_id
1 'polypeptide(L)'
;MTSLSKYFLWFFMLCLVLTMVVGVLVALLPSQIAGIFTALPYLISMLIVLHLFLKQQKRAPSKAEQKKFSIGFSLIFWTYNFIGVLVGVMIFARSDAEVWNNFLLYMQNPQFLMLSLIMLLMLAIPLFLITYWFYGKQAQRMAAKMFEN
;
A
#
# COMPACT_ATOMS: atom_id res chain seq x y z
N MET A 1 -21.32 10.40 -11.27
CA MET A 1 -20.47 9.65 -10.31
C MET A 1 -19.33 10.57 -9.89
N THR A 2 -19.03 10.71 -8.60
CA THR A 2 -17.90 11.53 -8.18
C THR A 2 -16.58 10.93 -8.67
N SER A 3 -15.67 11.75 -9.17
CA SER A 3 -14.35 11.28 -9.62
C SER A 3 -13.54 10.80 -8.41
N LEU A 4 -13.14 9.52 -8.41
CA LEU A 4 -12.32 8.95 -7.35
C LEU A 4 -10.83 9.26 -7.51
N SER A 5 -10.41 9.76 -8.68
CA SER A 5 -8.99 9.96 -9.03
C SER A 5 -8.24 10.83 -8.02
N LYS A 6 -8.90 11.86 -7.48
CA LYS A 6 -8.32 12.71 -6.43
C LYS A 6 -7.96 11.91 -5.18
N TYR A 7 -8.80 10.98 -4.74
CA TYR A 7 -8.55 10.17 -3.54
C TYR A 7 -7.46 9.13 -3.79
N PHE A 8 -7.38 8.59 -5.01
CA PHE A 8 -6.26 7.73 -5.42
C PHE A 8 -4.93 8.48 -5.42
N LEU A 9 -4.90 9.72 -5.93
CA LEU A 9 -3.71 10.56 -5.87
C LEU A 9 -3.30 10.87 -4.43
N TRP A 10 -4.26 11.24 -3.56
CA TRP A 10 -3.99 11.45 -2.14
C TRP A 10 -3.44 10.19 -1.46
N PHE A 11 -4.04 9.04 -1.72
CA PHE A 11 -3.55 7.77 -1.21
C PHE A 11 -2.12 7.51 -1.65
N PHE A 12 -1.82 7.66 -2.95
CA PHE A 12 -0.48 7.47 -3.48
C PHE A 12 0.55 8.37 -2.81
N MET A 13 0.29 9.68 -2.75
CA MET A 13 1.24 10.65 -2.19
C MET A 13 1.49 10.40 -0.70
N LEU A 14 0.42 10.20 0.09
CA LEU A 14 0.54 9.92 1.52
C LEU A 14 1.30 8.60 1.76
N CYS A 15 0.94 7.56 1.02
CA CYS A 15 1.52 6.24 1.21
C CYS A 15 2.99 6.23 0.81
N LEU A 16 3.35 6.87 -0.31
CA LEU A 16 4.73 6.96 -0.77
C LEU A 16 5.61 7.70 0.24
N VAL A 17 5.17 8.88 0.70
CA VAL A 17 5.93 9.68 1.68
C VAL A 17 6.09 8.93 2.99
N LEU A 18 5.03 8.31 3.50
CA LEU A 18 5.09 7.50 4.72
C LEU A 18 6.01 6.28 4.54
N THR A 19 5.99 5.62 3.37
CA THR A 19 6.89 4.51 3.07
C THR A 19 8.35 4.96 3.09
N MET A 20 8.67 6.13 2.56
CA MET A 20 10.02 6.69 2.64
C MET A 20 10.45 6.97 4.08
N VAL A 21 9.58 7.61 4.87
CA VAL A 21 9.85 7.90 6.30
C VAL A 21 10.05 6.61 7.08
N VAL A 22 9.14 5.65 6.92
CA VAL A 22 9.23 4.35 7.59
C VAL A 22 10.44 3.56 7.11
N GLY A 23 10.82 3.64 5.83
CA GLY A 23 12.02 2.99 5.29
C GLY A 23 13.30 3.47 5.98
N VAL A 24 13.42 4.78 6.21
CA VAL A 24 14.55 5.34 6.98
C VAL A 24 14.54 4.83 8.43
N LEU A 25 13.38 4.77 9.08
CA LEU A 25 13.27 4.24 10.45
C LEU A 25 13.61 2.74 10.51
N VAL A 26 13.12 1.95 9.56
CA VAL A 26 13.38 0.51 9.47
C VAL A 26 14.87 0.21 9.32
N ALA A 27 15.62 1.04 8.58
CA ALA A 27 17.07 0.90 8.46
C ALA A 27 17.81 1.05 9.80
N LEU A 28 17.18 1.64 10.81
CA LEU A 28 17.74 1.85 12.15
C LEU A 28 17.21 0.83 13.18
N LEU A 29 16.27 -0.04 12.81
CA LEU A 29 15.61 -0.99 13.71
C LEU A 29 16.12 -2.43 13.51
N PRO A 30 16.05 -3.27 14.56
CA PRO A 30 16.29 -4.72 14.41
C PRO A 30 15.32 -5.35 13.41
N SER A 31 15.82 -6.28 12.59
CA SER A 31 15.08 -6.89 11.48
C SER A 31 13.80 -7.62 11.91
N GLN A 32 13.74 -8.10 13.16
CA GLN A 32 12.57 -8.78 13.72
C GLN A 32 11.36 -7.83 13.88
N ILE A 33 11.60 -6.54 14.10
CA ILE A 33 10.56 -5.55 14.36
C ILE A 33 10.21 -4.79 13.07
N ALA A 34 11.20 -4.61 12.18
CA ALA A 34 11.07 -3.93 10.90
C ALA A 34 9.86 -4.38 10.05
N GLY A 35 9.56 -5.69 10.04
CA GLY A 35 8.46 -6.26 9.28
C GLY A 35 7.09 -5.69 9.64
N ILE A 36 6.85 -5.37 10.92
CA ILE A 36 5.57 -4.82 11.41
C ILE A 36 5.31 -3.43 10.82
N PHE A 37 6.37 -2.64 10.63
CA PHE A 37 6.26 -1.27 10.15
C PHE A 37 5.92 -1.17 8.66
N THR A 38 6.16 -2.23 7.88
CA THR A 38 5.93 -2.24 6.42
C THR A 38 4.48 -1.98 6.02
N ALA A 39 3.51 -2.40 6.84
CA ALA A 39 2.08 -2.20 6.58
C ALA A 39 1.58 -0.80 6.98
N LEU A 40 2.29 -0.08 7.87
CA LEU A 40 1.81 1.17 8.45
C LEU A 40 1.56 2.28 7.42
N PRO A 41 2.45 2.53 6.43
CA PRO A 41 2.19 3.55 5.41
C PRO A 41 0.87 3.33 4.69
N TYR A 42 0.55 2.07 4.37
CA TYR A 42 -0.70 1.70 3.71
C TYR A 42 -1.89 1.97 4.63
N LEU A 43 -1.86 1.43 5.85
CA LEU A 43 -2.96 1.51 6.82
C LEU A 43 -3.29 2.96 7.18
N ILE A 44 -2.28 3.77 7.48
CA ILE A 44 -2.47 5.18 7.82
C ILE A 44 -3.06 5.93 6.63
N SER A 45 -2.54 5.71 5.42
CA SER A 45 -3.02 6.39 4.21
C SER A 45 -4.47 6.04 3.88
N MET A 46 -4.86 4.76 3.99
CA MET A 46 -6.25 4.37 3.72
C MET A 46 -7.23 5.00 4.72
N LEU A 47 -6.83 5.17 5.99
CA LEU A 47 -7.65 5.80 7.02
C LEU A 47 -7.82 7.30 6.76
N ILE A 48 -6.73 8.01 6.47
CA ILE A 48 -6.75 9.44 6.17
C ILE A 48 -7.62 9.71 4.94
N VAL A 49 -7.46 8.92 3.87
CA VAL A 49 -8.23 9.09 2.64
C VAL A 49 -9.71 8.78 2.86
N LEU A 50 -10.05 7.81 3.73
CA LEU A 50 -11.44 7.54 4.07
C LEU A 50 -12.06 8.73 4.79
N HIS A 51 -11.37 9.27 5.79
CA HIS A 51 -11.83 10.45 6.52
C HIS A 51 -12.02 11.65 5.57
N LEU A 52 -11.07 11.86 4.66
CA LEU A 52 -11.15 12.89 3.61
C LEU A 52 -12.38 12.69 2.71
N PHE A 53 -12.65 11.46 2.29
CA PHE A 53 -13.82 11.11 1.48
C PHE A 53 -15.12 11.40 2.23
N LEU A 54 -15.25 10.92 3.46
CA LEU A 54 -16.44 11.16 4.29
C LEU A 54 -16.70 12.65 4.44
N LYS A 55 -15.68 13.44 4.79
CA LYS A 55 -15.81 14.89 4.98
C LYS A 55 -16.21 15.64 3.71
N GLN A 56 -15.66 15.25 2.56
CA GLN A 56 -15.95 15.91 1.27
C GLN A 56 -17.28 15.48 0.66
N GLN A 57 -17.67 14.22 0.80
CA GLN A 57 -18.89 13.67 0.20
C GLN A 57 -20.09 13.65 1.15
N LYS A 58 -19.86 13.86 2.45
CA LYS A 58 -20.86 13.77 3.53
C LYS A 58 -21.64 12.45 3.55
N ARG A 59 -21.01 11.37 3.08
CA ARG A 59 -21.58 10.02 3.05
C ARG A 59 -20.49 8.96 3.03
N ALA A 60 -20.84 7.74 3.41
CA ALA A 60 -20.00 6.57 3.22
C ALA A 60 -19.84 6.22 1.72
N PRO A 61 -18.74 5.53 1.33
CA PRO A 61 -18.59 4.97 -0.01
C PRO A 61 -19.74 4.01 -0.35
N SER A 62 -20.21 4.08 -1.58
CA SER A 62 -21.12 3.08 -2.16
C SER A 62 -20.39 1.75 -2.38
N LYS A 63 -21.14 0.67 -2.64
CA LYS A 63 -20.55 -0.65 -2.94
C LYS A 63 -19.59 -0.65 -4.13
N ALA A 64 -19.92 0.12 -5.17
CA ALA A 64 -19.05 0.27 -6.33
C ALA A 64 -17.77 1.03 -5.99
N GLU A 65 -17.85 2.11 -5.21
CA GLU A 65 -16.68 2.88 -4.76
C GLU A 65 -15.82 2.09 -3.79
N GLN A 66 -16.41 1.35 -2.84
CA GLN A 66 -15.71 0.43 -1.93
C GLN A 66 -14.82 -0.55 -2.71
N LYS A 67 -15.36 -1.19 -3.75
CA LYS A 67 -14.59 -2.11 -4.61
C LYS A 67 -13.46 -1.38 -5.35
N LYS A 68 -13.76 -0.21 -5.93
CA LYS A 68 -12.75 0.61 -6.63
C LYS A 68 -11.63 1.07 -5.69
N PHE A 69 -11.95 1.49 -4.47
CA PHE A 69 -10.95 1.86 -3.46
C PHE A 69 -10.05 0.68 -3.09
N SER A 70 -10.64 -0.47 -2.80
CA SER A 70 -9.88 -1.67 -2.40
C SER A 70 -8.91 -2.13 -3.48
N ILE A 71 -9.38 -2.19 -4.73
CA ILE A 71 -8.53 -2.57 -5.87
C ILE A 71 -7.52 -1.48 -6.18
N GLY A 72 -7.95 -0.22 -6.27
CA GLY A 72 -7.11 0.91 -6.64
C GLY A 72 -5.97 1.13 -5.65
N PHE A 73 -6.23 1.09 -4.35
CA PHE A 73 -5.17 1.22 -3.34
C PHE A 73 -4.18 0.06 -3.38
N SER A 74 -4.68 -1.17 -3.54
CA SER A 74 -3.82 -2.34 -3.69
C SER A 74 -2.90 -2.19 -4.91
N LEU A 75 -3.46 -1.87 -6.07
CA LEU A 75 -2.69 -1.65 -7.30
C LEU A 75 -1.65 -0.54 -7.12
N ILE A 76 -2.05 0.63 -6.62
CA ILE A 76 -1.13 1.75 -6.37
C ILE A 76 0.02 1.29 -5.47
N PHE A 77 -0.29 0.67 -4.33
CA PHE A 77 0.70 0.23 -3.36
C PHE A 77 1.71 -0.73 -3.98
N TRP A 78 1.23 -1.79 -4.65
CA TRP A 78 2.12 -2.77 -5.25
C TRP A 78 2.91 -2.18 -6.41
N THR A 79 2.29 -1.39 -7.28
CA THR A 79 2.98 -0.80 -8.43
C THR A 79 4.16 0.07 -8.01
N TYR A 80 3.98 1.01 -7.08
CA TYR A 80 5.12 1.87 -6.71
C TYR A 80 6.19 1.10 -5.94
N ASN A 81 5.83 0.09 -5.13
CA ASN A 81 6.80 -0.74 -4.43
C ASN A 81 7.62 -1.59 -5.41
N PHE A 82 6.99 -2.19 -6.42
CA PHE A 82 7.69 -2.91 -7.48
C PHE A 82 8.64 -1.99 -8.27
N ILE A 83 8.18 -0.78 -8.63
CA ILE A 83 9.04 0.23 -9.25
C ILE A 83 10.21 0.56 -8.32
N GLY A 84 9.97 0.72 -7.02
CA GLY A 84 10.99 1.00 -6.01
C GLY A 84 12.07 -0.09 -5.95
N VAL A 85 11.70 -1.37 -6.01
CA VAL A 85 12.65 -2.49 -6.07
C VAL A 85 13.51 -2.40 -7.33
N LEU A 86 12.90 -2.22 -8.50
CA LEU A 86 13.63 -2.14 -9.78
C LEU A 86 14.58 -0.93 -9.80
N VAL A 87 14.09 0.24 -9.36
CA VAL A 87 14.89 1.47 -9.25
C VAL A 87 16.02 1.28 -8.25
N GLY A 88 15.76 0.65 -7.11
CA GLY A 88 16.79 0.32 -6.12
C GLY A 88 17.91 -0.52 -6.74
N VAL A 89 17.57 -1.63 -7.38
CA VAL A 89 18.55 -2.50 -8.08
C VAL A 89 19.35 -1.69 -9.10
N MET A 90 18.68 -0.87 -9.94
CA MET A 90 19.36 -0.06 -10.95
C MET A 90 20.31 1.00 -10.36
N ILE A 91 19.96 1.60 -9.22
CA ILE A 91 20.82 2.59 -8.54
C ILE A 91 22.03 1.89 -7.93
N PHE A 92 21.82 0.82 -7.17
CA PHE A 92 22.92 0.10 -6.50
C PHE A 92 23.84 -0.62 -7.48
N ALA A 93 23.32 -1.10 -8.61
CA ALA A 93 24.11 -1.70 -9.68
C ALA A 93 25.13 -0.76 -10.32
N ARG A 94 24.97 0.56 -10.17
CA ARG A 94 25.98 1.54 -10.65
C ARG A 94 27.26 1.50 -9.83
N SER A 95 27.16 1.13 -8.55
CA SER A 95 28.28 1.05 -7.64
C SER A 95 28.85 -0.37 -7.55
N ASP A 96 28.04 -1.38 -7.84
CA ASP A 96 28.42 -2.79 -7.78
C ASP A 96 27.72 -3.60 -8.88
N ALA A 97 28.49 -4.05 -9.88
CA ALA A 97 27.98 -4.82 -11.00
C ALA A 97 27.41 -6.20 -10.59
N GLU A 98 27.81 -6.75 -9.44
CA GLU A 98 27.28 -8.03 -8.96
C GLU A 98 25.81 -7.93 -8.56
N VAL A 99 25.34 -6.75 -8.13
CA VAL A 99 23.93 -6.53 -7.76
C VAL A 99 22.98 -6.89 -8.91
N TRP A 100 23.33 -6.47 -10.13
CA TRP A 100 22.53 -6.76 -11.32
C TRP A 100 22.56 -8.25 -11.69
N ASN A 101 23.74 -8.86 -11.66
CA ASN A 101 23.92 -10.27 -11.99
C ASN A 101 23.18 -11.18 -10.98
N ASN A 102 23.29 -10.88 -9.68
CA ASN A 102 22.58 -11.59 -8.62
C ASN A 102 21.07 -11.43 -8.76
N PHE A 103 20.59 -10.22 -9.08
CA PHE A 103 19.17 -10.00 -9.34
C PHE A 103 18.65 -10.87 -10.49
N LEU A 104 19.34 -10.89 -11.63
CA LEU A 104 18.96 -11.73 -12.77
C LEU A 104 18.96 -13.23 -12.41
N LEU A 105 19.96 -13.68 -11.65
CA LEU A 105 20.05 -15.07 -11.20
C LEU A 105 18.87 -15.46 -10.29
N TYR A 106 18.48 -14.59 -9.35
CA TYR A 106 17.29 -14.82 -8.52
C TYR A 106 15.99 -14.78 -9.33
N MET A 107 15.87 -13.89 -10.32
CA MET A 107 14.71 -13.83 -11.21
C MET A 107 14.54 -15.07 -12.09
N GLN A 108 15.61 -15.86 -12.31
CA GLN A 108 15.55 -17.12 -13.02
C GLN A 108 15.27 -18.32 -12.11
N ASN A 109 15.36 -18.15 -10.79
CA ASN A 109 15.19 -19.24 -9.83
C ASN A 109 13.68 -19.44 -9.49
N PRO A 110 13.06 -20.57 -9.88
CA PRO A 110 11.63 -20.78 -9.67
C PRO A 110 11.23 -20.87 -8.19
N GLN A 111 12.10 -21.43 -7.34
CA GLN A 111 11.84 -21.53 -5.90
C GLN A 111 11.83 -20.13 -5.25
N PHE A 112 12.78 -19.28 -5.63
CA PHE A 112 12.82 -17.88 -5.18
C PHE A 112 11.57 -17.11 -5.61
N LEU A 113 11.16 -17.23 -6.88
CA LEU A 113 9.96 -16.57 -7.38
C LEU A 113 8.70 -17.03 -6.66
N MET A 114 8.56 -18.34 -6.45
CA MET A 114 7.43 -18.92 -5.74
C MET A 114 7.37 -18.44 -4.28
N LEU A 115 8.51 -18.46 -3.56
CA LEU A 115 8.58 -17.98 -2.19
C LEU A 115 8.26 -16.48 -2.09
N SER A 116 8.82 -15.67 -2.99
CA SER A 116 8.57 -14.23 -3.07
C SER A 116 7.10 -13.93 -3.32
N LEU A 117 6.45 -14.68 -4.22
CA LEU A 117 5.01 -14.57 -4.49
C LEU A 117 4.18 -14.90 -3.25
N ILE A 118 4.51 -15.98 -2.52
CA ILE A 118 3.82 -16.35 -1.28
C ILE A 118 3.95 -15.24 -0.24
N MET A 119 5.16 -14.72 -0.02
CA MET A 119 5.39 -13.63 0.94
C MET A 119 4.64 -12.36 0.54
N LEU A 120 4.61 -12.02 -0.75
CA LEU A 120 3.83 -10.90 -1.25
C LEU A 120 2.34 -11.09 -1.00
N LEU A 121 1.79 -12.28 -1.30
CA LEU A 121 0.38 -12.58 -1.10
C LEU A 121 -0.02 -12.59 0.39
N MET A 122 0.87 -13.03 1.28
CA MET A 122 0.67 -12.97 2.74
C MET A 122 0.43 -11.54 3.23
N LEU A 123 0.97 -10.52 2.56
CA LEU A 123 0.70 -9.11 2.89
C LEU A 123 -0.43 -8.53 2.03
N ALA A 124 -0.49 -8.84 0.73
CA ALA A 124 -1.47 -8.30 -0.20
C ALA A 124 -2.90 -8.68 0.13
N ILE A 125 -3.15 -9.94 0.49
CA ILE A 125 -4.50 -10.42 0.77
C ILE A 125 -5.07 -9.74 2.03
N PRO A 126 -4.37 -9.72 3.19
CA PRO A 126 -4.86 -9.00 4.36
C PRO A 126 -5.09 -7.50 4.11
N LEU A 127 -4.18 -6.82 3.41
CA LEU A 127 -4.33 -5.38 3.11
C LEU A 127 -5.52 -5.09 2.20
N PHE A 128 -5.80 -5.97 1.24
CA PHE A 128 -6.98 -5.86 0.40
C PHE A 128 -8.27 -6.08 1.22
N LEU A 129 -8.32 -7.16 2.02
CA LEU A 129 -9.48 -7.50 2.83
C LEU A 129 -9.79 -6.44 3.88
N ILE A 130 -8.77 -5.91 4.56
CA ILE A 130 -8.96 -4.85 5.56
C ILE A 130 -9.49 -3.58 4.88
N THR A 131 -8.96 -3.19 3.72
CA THR A 131 -9.47 -2.03 2.97
C THR A 131 -10.91 -2.22 2.56
N TYR A 132 -11.24 -3.40 2.03
CA TYR A 132 -12.60 -3.74 1.64
C TYR A 132 -13.55 -3.65 2.84
N TRP A 133 -13.20 -4.24 3.97
CA TRP A 133 -14.03 -4.20 5.17
C TRP A 133 -14.17 -2.76 5.73
N PHE A 134 -13.08 -2.00 5.76
CA PHE A 134 -13.04 -0.66 6.35
C PHE A 134 -13.83 0.36 5.51
N TYR A 135 -13.70 0.31 4.19
CA TYR A 135 -14.45 1.18 3.26
C TYR A 135 -15.93 0.77 3.11
N GLY A 136 -16.33 -0.35 3.71
CA GLY A 136 -17.71 -0.83 3.76
C GLY A 136 -18.39 -0.47 5.08
N LYS A 137 -18.57 -1.48 5.94
CA LYS A 137 -19.36 -1.36 7.18
C LYS A 137 -18.76 -0.37 8.17
N GLN A 138 -17.43 -0.28 8.26
CA GLN A 138 -16.82 0.69 9.18
C GLN A 138 -16.98 2.12 8.69
N ALA A 139 -16.82 2.38 7.39
CA ALA A 139 -17.10 3.69 6.80
C ALA A 139 -18.54 4.15 7.05
N GLN A 140 -19.51 3.23 6.98
CA GLN A 140 -20.90 3.53 7.32
C GLN A 140 -21.07 3.96 8.78
N ARG A 141 -20.48 3.21 9.73
CA ARG A 141 -20.50 3.56 11.16
C ARG A 141 -19.82 4.90 11.43
N MET A 142 -18.71 5.17 10.75
CA MET A 142 -17.97 6.41 10.87
C MET A 142 -18.75 7.61 10.30
N ALA A 143 -19.46 7.42 9.18
CA ALA A 143 -20.30 8.45 8.58
C ALA A 143 -21.50 8.79 9.47
N ALA A 144 -22.19 7.77 10.01
CA ALA A 144 -23.29 7.97 10.94
C ALA A 144 -22.85 8.80 12.15
N LYS A 145 -21.76 8.42 12.81
CA LYS A 145 -21.19 9.18 13.95
C LYS A 145 -20.76 10.62 13.61
N MET A 146 -20.46 10.90 12.34
CA MET A 146 -19.95 12.21 11.91
C MET A 146 -21.07 13.17 11.48
N PHE A 147 -22.20 12.65 11.01
CA PHE A 147 -23.24 13.45 10.34
C PHE A 147 -24.65 13.25 10.88
N GLU A 148 -24.93 12.11 11.52
CA GLU A 148 -26.21 11.81 12.16
C GLU A 148 -25.98 11.92 13.67
N ASN A 149 -26.30 13.10 14.22
CA ASN A 149 -26.43 13.30 15.67
C ASN A 149 -27.80 12.82 16.12
#